data_AF-A0A2W1BP12-F1
#
_entry.id   AF-A0A2W1BP12-F1
#
_cell.length_a   1.000
_cell.length_b   1.000
_cell.length_c   1.000
_cell.angle_alpha   90.00
_cell.angle_beta   90.00
_cell.angle_gamma   90.00
#
_symmetry.space_group_name_H-M   'P 1'
#
loop_
_entity.id
_entity.type
_entity.pdbx_description
1 polymer ?
#
loop_
_entity_poly.entity_id
_entity_poly.type
_entity_poly.pdbx_seq_one_letter_code
_entity_poly.pdbx_strand_id
1 'polypeptide(L)' 'MDSKGMYDAATTISMMEKDYADNKEKLESSKKLLESCKNVNDQAVTDGDKGCDRSVFIFKCLTETAAKMGIELP' A
#
# COMPACT_ATOMS: atom_id res chain seq x y z
N MET A 1 -5.84 -6.50 2.51
CA MET A 1 -5.34 -7.30 3.64
C MET A 1 -5.51 -8.76 3.30
N ASP A 2 -4.57 -9.62 3.70
CA ASP A 2 -4.74 -11.07 3.63
C ASP A 2 -5.62 -11.59 4.79
N SER A 3 -5.79 -12.91 4.88
CA SER A 3 -6.60 -13.55 5.93
C SER A 3 -6.02 -13.44 7.34
N LYS A 4 -4.80 -12.92 7.51
CA LYS A 4 -4.14 -12.67 8.79
C LYS A 4 -4.09 -11.18 9.13
N GLY A 5 -4.82 -10.35 8.39
CA GLY A 5 -4.81 -8.90 8.58
C GLY A 5 -3.49 -8.25 8.18
N MET A 6 -2.63 -8.95 7.44
CA MET A 6 -1.35 -8.42 6.96
C MET A 6 -1.54 -7.67 5.65
N TYR A 7 -0.67 -6.69 5.43
CA TYR A 7 -0.61 -5.99 4.16
C TYR A 7 -0.09 -6.92 3.07
N ASP A 8 -0.95 -7.18 2.08
CA ASP A 8 -0.61 -7.91 0.87
C ASP A 8 -0.39 -6.94 -0.29
N ALA A 9 0.83 -6.41 -0.35
CA ALA A 9 1.25 -5.51 -1.41
C ALA A 9 1.24 -6.20 -2.79
N ALA A 10 1.55 -7.50 -2.86
CA ALA A 10 1.62 -8.23 -4.12
C ALA A 10 0.23 -8.31 -4.78
N THR A 11 -0.79 -8.70 -4.02
CA THR A 11 -2.17 -8.69 -4.51
C THR A 11 -2.61 -7.29 -4.90
N THR A 12 -2.28 -6.27 -4.09
CA THR A 12 -2.62 -4.87 -4.40
C THR A 12 -1.95 -4.38 -5.68
N ILE A 13 -0.68 -4.71 -5.90
CA ILE A 13 0.06 -4.39 -7.12
C ILE A 13 -0.56 -5.08 -8.34
N SER A 14 -0.95 -6.35 -8.22
CA SER A 14 -1.61 -7.08 -9.32
C SER A 14 -2.96 -6.45 -9.70
N MET A 15 -3.67 -5.83 -8.75
CA MET A 15 -4.86 -5.02 -9.06
C MET A 15 -4.48 -3.76 -9.84
N MET A 16 -3.45 -3.02 -9.41
CA MET A 16 -2.98 -1.82 -10.11
C MET A 16 -2.47 -2.10 -11.53
N GLU A 17 -1.87 -3.27 -11.77
CA GLU A 17 -1.46 -3.69 -13.11
C GLU A 17 -2.63 -3.80 -14.09
N LYS A 18 -3.82 -4.13 -13.58
CA LYS A 18 -5.06 -4.16 -14.38
C LYS A 18 -5.63 -2.76 -14.54
N ASP A 19 -5.67 -1.99 -13.46
CA ASP A 19 -6.29 -0.66 -13.43
C ASP A 19 -5.50 0.39 -14.23
N TYR A 20 -4.18 0.23 -14.34
CA TYR A 20 -3.27 1.16 -15.03
C TYR A 20 -2.53 0.50 -16.21
N ALA A 21 -3.14 -0.51 -16.84
CA ALA A 21 -2.54 -1.24 -17.97
C ALA A 21 -2.16 -0.33 -19.15
N ASP A 22 -2.90 0.76 -19.36
CA ASP A 22 -2.69 1.77 -20.39
C ASP A 22 -1.81 2.95 -19.93
N ASN A 23 -1.51 3.06 -18.63
CA ASN A 23 -0.71 4.13 -18.05
C ASN A 23 0.50 3.59 -17.27
N LYS A 24 1.56 3.25 -18.02
CA LYS A 24 2.80 2.68 -17.46
C LYS A 24 3.47 3.57 -16.41
N GLU A 25 3.46 4.88 -16.58
CA GLU A 25 4.08 5.81 -15.62
C GLU A 25 3.34 5.78 -14.27
N LYS A 26 2.00 5.82 -14.32
CA LYS A 26 1.17 5.71 -13.12
C LYS A 26 1.32 4.34 -12.47
N LEU A 27 1.40 3.27 -13.25
CA LEU A 27 1.64 1.92 -12.75
C LEU A 27 2.97 1.81 -12.00
N GLU A 28 4.07 2.25 -12.60
CA GLU A 28 5.40 2.19 -11.98
C GLU A 28 5.49 3.03 -10.71
N SER A 29 4.89 4.22 -10.72
CA SER A 29 4.83 5.09 -9.53
C SER A 29 3.99 4.46 -8.41
N SER A 30 2.86 3.84 -8.76
CA SER A 30 2.00 3.13 -7.80
C SER A 30 2.69 1.91 -7.22
N LYS A 31 3.41 1.13 -8.03
CA LYS A 31 4.21 -0.02 -7.58
C LYS A 31 5.24 0.41 -6.55
N LYS A 32 6.04 1.44 -6.85
CA LYS A 32 7.04 1.97 -5.91
C LYS A 32 6.42 2.44 -4.60
N LEU A 33 5.29 3.14 -4.68
CA LEU A 33 4.58 3.63 -3.51
C LEU A 33 4.07 2.47 -2.63
N LEU A 34 3.40 1.47 -3.21
CA LEU A 34 2.88 0.30 -2.50
C LEU A 34 3.99 -0.54 -1.88
N GLU A 35 5.07 -0.79 -2.63
CA GLU A 35 6.26 -1.52 -2.14
C GLU A 35 6.91 -0.83 -0.93
N SER A 36 6.99 0.50 -0.94
CA SER A 36 7.62 1.27 0.15
C SER A 36 6.95 1.10 1.51
N CYS A 37 5.67 0.68 1.52
CA CYS A 37 4.86 0.54 2.72
C CYS A 37 4.77 -0.90 3.25
N LYS A 38 5.55 -1.85 2.71
CA LYS A 38 5.53 -3.24 3.19
C LYS A 38 5.91 -3.41 4.67
N ASN A 39 6.75 -2.51 5.19
CA ASN A 39 7.23 -2.53 6.58
C ASN A 39 6.13 -2.28 7.64
N VAL A 40 4.92 -1.88 7.24
CA VAL A 40 3.76 -1.75 8.16
C VAL A 40 3.41 -3.08 8.83
N ASN A 41 3.79 -4.20 8.22
CA ASN A 41 3.59 -5.54 8.79
C ASN A 41 4.43 -5.80 10.05
N ASP A 42 5.56 -5.10 10.19
CA ASP A 42 6.48 -5.23 11.33
C ASP A 42 6.08 -4.33 12.51
N GLN A 43 5.08 -3.47 12.33
CA GLN A 43 4.61 -2.57 13.39
C GLN A 43 3.73 -3.33 14.40
N ALA A 44 3.87 -2.96 15.67
CA ALA A 44 3.02 -3.50 16.73
C ALA A 44 1.57 -3.06 16.52
N VAL A 45 0.64 -3.99 16.75
CA VAL A 45 -0.81 -3.79 16.60
C VAL A 45 -1.53 -4.16 17.89
N THR A 46 -2.69 -3.55 18.10
CA THR A 46 -3.56 -3.77 19.27
C THR A 46 -4.77 -4.64 18.95
N ASP A 47 -5.07 -4.83 17.66
CA ASP A 47 -6.23 -5.56 17.16
C ASP A 47 -5.92 -6.99 16.69
N GLY A 48 -4.69 -7.47 16.91
CA GLY A 48 -4.23 -8.80 16.52
C GLY A 48 -4.25 -8.98 15.00
N ASP A 49 -4.99 -9.98 14.51
CA ASP A 49 -5.07 -10.32 13.09
C ASP A 49 -6.24 -9.65 12.35
N LYS A 50 -6.95 -8.70 13.01
CA LYS A 50 -8.10 -8.00 12.39
C LYS A 50 -7.67 -7.01 11.29
N GLY A 51 -6.45 -6.48 11.35
CA GLY A 51 -5.86 -5.61 10.33
C GLY A 51 -6.34 -4.16 10.33
N CYS A 52 -7.16 -3.73 11.28
CA CYS A 52 -7.59 -2.35 11.48
C CYS A 52 -6.38 -1.42 11.69
N ASP A 53 -5.48 -1.74 12.62
CA ASP A 53 -4.32 -0.89 12.92
C ASP A 53 -3.36 -0.81 11.72
N ARG A 54 -3.10 -1.96 11.07
CA ARG A 54 -2.30 -2.00 9.83
C ARG A 54 -2.94 -1.20 8.70
N SER A 55 -4.27 -1.15 8.60
CA SER A 55 -4.94 -0.32 7.59
C SER A 55 -4.65 1.17 7.80
N VAL A 56 -4.66 1.62 9.06
CA VAL A 56 -4.26 2.99 9.42
C VAL A 56 -2.78 3.23 9.09
N PHE A 57 -1.90 2.28 9.40
CA PHE A 57 -0.47 2.38 9.10
C PHE A 57 -0.19 2.45 7.59
N ILE A 58 -0.88 1.62 6.79
CA ILE A 58 -0.81 1.68 5.33
C ILE A 58 -1.25 3.06 4.84
N PHE A 59 -2.43 3.53 5.24
CA PHE A 59 -2.94 4.83 4.79
C PHE A 59 -1.96 5.96 5.10
N LYS A 60 -1.44 5.99 6.33
CA LYS A 60 -0.43 6.98 6.74
C LYS A 60 0.85 6.86 5.90
N CYS A 61 1.36 5.65 5.70
CA CYS A 61 2.56 5.44 4.89
C CYS A 61 2.36 5.87 3.44
N LEU A 62 1.24 5.51 2.81
CA LEU A 62 0.94 5.86 1.43
C LEU A 62 0.79 7.37 1.26
N THR A 63 0.05 8.03 2.14
CA THR A 63 -0.14 9.49 2.07
C THR A 63 1.17 10.27 2.27
N GLU A 64 1.95 9.92 3.29
CA GLU A 64 3.24 10.57 3.55
C GLU A 64 4.28 10.30 2.45
N THR A 65 4.31 9.08 1.92
CA THR A 65 5.28 8.69 0.88
C THR A 65 4.90 9.27 -0.48
N ALA A 66 3.61 9.26 -0.82
CA ALA A 66 3.12 9.92 -2.04
C ALA A 66 3.49 11.41 -2.05
N ALA A 67 3.26 12.12 -0.92
CA ALA A 67 3.64 13.52 -0.78
C ALA A 67 5.15 13.75 -0.98
N LYS A 68 6.01 12.88 -0.40
CA LYS A 68 7.47 12.95 -0.58
C LYS A 68 7.91 12.69 -2.02
N MET A 69 7.19 11.83 -2.73
CA MET A 69 7.47 11.47 -4.13
C MET A 69 6.84 12.43 -5.15
N GLY A 70 6.03 13.40 -4.71
CA GLY A 70 5.28 14.27 -5.60
C GLY A 70 4.15 13.55 -6.36
N ILE A 71 3.64 12.44 -5.81
CA ILE A 71 2.51 11.70 -6.38
C ILE A 71 1.22 12.31 -5.83
N GLU A 72 0.33 12.77 -6.72
CA GLU A 72 -1.02 13.15 -6.35
C GLU A 72 -1.89 11.90 -6.16
N LEU A 73 -2.46 11.74 -4.97
CA LEU A 73 -3.45 10.71 -4.69
C LEU A 73 -4.82 11.19 -5.18
N PRO A 74 -5.68 10.28 -5.67
CA PRO A 74 -7.04 10.60 -6.11
C PRO A 74 -7.93 11.12 -4.97
#